data_AF-A0A3B8P3N1-F1
#
_entry.id   AF-A0A3B8P3N1-F1
#
_cell.length_a   1.000
_cell.length_b   1.000
_cell.length_c   1.000
_cell.angle_alpha   90.00
_cell.angle_beta   90.00
_cell.angle_gamma   90.00
#
_symmetry.space_group_name_H-M   'P 1'
#
loop_
_entity.id
_entity.type
_entity.pdbx_description
1 polymer ?
#
loop_
_entity_poly.entity_id
_entity_poly.type
_entity_poly.pdbx_seq_one_letter_code
_entity_poly.pdbx_strand_id
1 'polypeptide(L)'
;MLGIPRLRAGWPILNTGSRLSPMLTKEKLEKAQAISTIFATIAVPIIVAVFGWVLQSQTSADTVKKDYVQMAVNILNSEKSDEEMRGWAVAVLDRSSPVPFTRDMKDSIRRGESFITPVFQLPPSILMEPPESLKPLKEEKPTLRDVMINTVENYSICKKNSLKLESLQELLRKYEEIYNGKSKDKTNS
;
A
#
# COMPACT_ATOMS: atom_id res chain seq x y z
N MET A 1 41.31 44.16 -34.55
CA MET A 1 41.42 43.48 -35.85
C MET A 1 42.64 42.58 -35.82
N LEU A 2 42.45 41.25 -35.77
CA LEU A 2 43.49 40.26 -36.05
C LEU A 2 42.75 38.98 -36.49
N GLY A 3 42.90 38.66 -37.78
CA GLY A 3 42.17 37.60 -38.46
C GLY A 3 42.84 36.23 -38.29
N ILE A 4 42.02 35.22 -38.06
CA ILE A 4 42.44 33.82 -37.97
C ILE A 4 42.31 33.19 -39.37
N PRO A 5 43.38 32.60 -39.94
CA PRO A 5 43.29 31.92 -41.23
C PRO A 5 42.68 30.52 -41.10
N ARG A 6 41.74 30.21 -41.99
CA ARG A 6 41.19 28.87 -42.24
C ARG A 6 42.21 28.02 -42.98
N LEU A 7 42.54 26.82 -42.47
CA LEU A 7 43.18 25.77 -43.25
C LEU A 7 42.18 24.65 -43.52
N ARG A 8 41.88 24.51 -44.81
CA ARG A 8 41.08 23.47 -45.45
C ARG A 8 42.05 22.35 -45.83
N ALA A 9 41.98 21.20 -45.18
CA ALA A 9 42.64 19.99 -45.65
C ALA A 9 41.57 19.00 -46.09
N GLY A 10 41.28 19.01 -47.39
CA GLY A 10 40.50 17.97 -48.05
C GLY A 10 41.37 16.73 -48.18
N TRP A 11 40.94 15.63 -47.57
CA TRP A 11 41.47 14.31 -47.87
C TRP A 11 40.60 13.65 -48.96
N PRO A 12 41.23 12.96 -49.94
CA PRO A 12 40.53 12.35 -51.05
C PRO A 12 39.80 11.09 -50.62
N ILE A 13 38.61 10.93 -51.18
CA ILE A 13 37.81 9.70 -51.13
C ILE A 13 38.56 8.63 -51.93
N LEU A 14 38.89 7.50 -51.29
CA LEU A 14 39.18 6.25 -51.99
C LEU A 14 38.18 5.18 -51.57
N ASN A 15 37.68 4.55 -52.62
CA ASN A 15 36.54 3.67 -52.74
C ASN A 15 36.90 2.21 -52.40
N THR A 16 35.87 1.37 -52.31
CA THR A 16 35.84 -0.08 -52.53
C THR A 16 36.57 -0.99 -51.53
N GLY A 17 35.88 -1.28 -50.44
CA GLY A 17 35.98 -2.56 -49.75
C GLY A 17 34.62 -3.26 -49.78
N SER A 18 34.43 -4.15 -50.75
CA SER A 18 33.26 -5.02 -50.91
C SER A 18 33.08 -5.92 -49.69
N ARG A 19 32.43 -5.42 -48.63
CA ARG A 19 31.96 -6.24 -47.52
C ARG A 19 30.65 -6.91 -47.93
N LEU A 20 30.78 -8.02 -48.66
CA LEU A 20 29.76 -9.08 -48.66
C LEU A 20 29.59 -9.55 -47.21
N SER A 21 28.68 -8.89 -46.51
CA SER A 21 28.14 -9.37 -45.24
C SER A 21 27.36 -10.65 -45.54
N PRO A 22 27.42 -11.69 -44.68
CA PRO A 22 26.59 -12.88 -44.85
C PRO A 22 25.11 -12.50 -44.66
N MET A 23 24.45 -12.09 -45.74
CA MET A 23 23.04 -11.66 -45.75
C MET A 23 22.08 -12.77 -45.26
N LEU A 24 22.49 -14.04 -45.32
CA LEU A 24 21.71 -15.18 -44.84
C LEU A 24 21.48 -15.20 -43.32
N THR A 25 22.31 -14.53 -42.53
CA THR A 25 22.18 -14.54 -41.05
C THR A 25 21.31 -13.40 -40.53
N LYS A 26 21.34 -12.24 -41.21
CA LYS A 26 20.55 -11.06 -40.85
C LYS A 26 19.06 -11.30 -41.01
N GLU A 27 18.62 -11.91 -42.11
CA GLU A 27 17.19 -12.20 -42.33
C GLU A 27 16.63 -13.18 -41.29
N LYS A 28 17.43 -14.17 -40.85
CA LYS A 28 17.00 -15.11 -39.79
C LYS A 28 16.97 -14.44 -38.42
N LEU A 29 17.92 -13.55 -38.14
CA LEU A 29 17.94 -12.73 -36.93
C LEU A 29 16.76 -11.76 -36.88
N GLU A 30 16.47 -11.09 -37.98
CA GLU A 30 15.36 -10.15 -38.11
C GLU A 30 14.00 -10.85 -38.03
N LYS A 31 13.86 -12.05 -38.61
CA LYS A 31 12.66 -12.88 -38.42
C LYS A 31 12.49 -13.33 -36.97
N ALA A 32 13.56 -13.77 -36.30
CA ALA A 32 13.51 -14.13 -34.88
C ALA A 32 13.16 -12.92 -34.00
N GLN A 33 13.69 -11.74 -34.33
CA GLN A 33 13.42 -10.49 -33.63
C GLN A 33 11.97 -10.02 -33.85
N ALA A 34 11.45 -10.14 -35.07
CA ALA A 34 10.07 -9.81 -35.39
C ALA A 34 9.08 -10.71 -34.63
N ILE A 35 9.34 -12.03 -34.62
CA ILE A 35 8.55 -13.00 -33.86
C ILE A 35 8.58 -12.66 -32.37
N SER A 36 9.76 -12.38 -31.81
CA SER A 36 9.91 -12.02 -30.40
C SER A 36 9.14 -10.75 -30.02
N THR A 37 9.14 -9.74 -30.88
CA THR A 37 8.40 -8.48 -30.64
C THR A 37 6.88 -8.70 -30.66
N ILE A 38 6.38 -9.53 -31.59
CA ILE A 38 4.95 -9.87 -31.66
C ILE A 38 4.53 -10.65 -30.40
N PHE A 39 5.32 -11.65 -30.01
CA PHE A 39 5.06 -12.40 -28.78
C PHE A 39 5.10 -11.51 -27.55
N ALA A 40 6.06 -10.60 -27.43
CA ALA A 40 6.15 -9.67 -26.31
C ALA A 40 4.94 -8.72 -26.24
N THR A 41 4.49 -8.20 -27.40
CA THR A 41 3.35 -7.28 -27.48
C THR A 41 2.05 -7.94 -27.03
N ILE A 42 1.89 -9.25 -27.26
CA ILE A 42 0.72 -10.03 -26.83
C ILE A 42 0.89 -10.56 -25.39
N ALA A 43 2.11 -10.90 -24.98
CA ALA A 43 2.38 -11.46 -23.66
C ALA A 43 2.09 -10.46 -22.53
N VAL A 44 2.46 -9.18 -22.70
CA VAL A 44 2.24 -8.14 -21.69
C VAL A 44 0.77 -8.02 -21.27
N PRO A 45 -0.21 -7.82 -22.19
CA PRO A 45 -1.62 -7.70 -21.79
C PRO A 45 -2.17 -9.00 -21.19
N ILE A 46 -1.72 -10.17 -21.64
CA ILE A 46 -2.14 -11.46 -21.05
C ILE A 46 -1.69 -11.56 -19.59
N ILE A 47 -0.44 -11.21 -19.29
CA ILE A 47 0.10 -11.25 -17.92
C ILE A 47 -0.70 -10.28 -17.04
N VAL A 48 -0.91 -9.04 -17.49
CA VAL A 48 -1.70 -8.05 -16.73
C VAL A 48 -3.13 -8.55 -16.48
N ALA A 49 -3.76 -9.19 -17.47
CA ALA A 49 -5.10 -9.75 -17.31
C ALA A 49 -5.15 -10.88 -16.27
N VAL A 50 -4.17 -11.79 -16.27
CA VAL A 50 -4.10 -12.89 -15.29
C VAL A 50 -3.84 -12.35 -13.89
N PHE A 51 -2.87 -11.45 -13.71
CA PHE A 51 -2.58 -10.85 -12.41
C PHE A 51 -3.78 -10.01 -11.91
N GLY A 52 -4.41 -9.24 -12.79
CA GLY A 52 -5.63 -8.49 -12.48
C GLY A 52 -6.75 -9.40 -11.99
N TRP A 53 -6.99 -10.51 -12.68
CA TRP A 53 -8.01 -11.49 -12.29
C TRP A 53 -7.73 -12.13 -10.92
N VAL A 54 -6.46 -12.49 -10.64
CA VAL A 54 -6.07 -13.10 -9.35
C VAL A 54 -6.27 -12.12 -8.19
N LEU A 55 -5.82 -10.86 -8.33
CA LEU A 55 -5.99 -9.84 -7.29
C LEU A 55 -7.47 -9.51 -7.04
N GLN A 56 -8.25 -9.39 -8.12
CA GLN A 56 -9.68 -9.10 -8.02
C GLN A 56 -10.45 -10.23 -7.35
N SER A 57 -10.12 -11.48 -7.67
CA SER A 57 -10.79 -12.66 -7.10
C SER A 57 -10.59 -12.79 -5.59
N GLN A 58 -9.41 -12.44 -5.07
CA GLN A 58 -9.16 -12.44 -3.62
C GLN A 58 -9.89 -11.30 -2.92
N THR A 59 -9.89 -10.11 -3.52
CA THR A 59 -10.52 -8.91 -2.93
C THR A 59 -12.04 -9.01 -2.85
N SER A 60 -12.69 -9.63 -3.84
CA SER A 60 -14.15 -9.78 -3.85
C SER A 60 -14.67 -10.69 -2.74
N ALA A 61 -13.98 -11.79 -2.42
CA ALA A 61 -14.40 -12.69 -1.35
C ALA A 61 -14.31 -12.02 0.04
N ASP A 62 -13.24 -11.27 0.28
CA ASP A 62 -13.03 -10.56 1.55
C ASP A 62 -13.98 -9.38 1.74
N THR A 63 -14.31 -8.67 0.65
CA THR A 63 -15.30 -7.58 0.66
C THR A 63 -16.68 -8.09 1.07
N VAL A 64 -17.12 -9.19 0.43
CA VAL A 64 -18.41 -9.82 0.75
C VAL A 64 -18.46 -10.29 2.21
N LYS A 65 -17.37 -10.89 2.71
CA LYS A 65 -17.27 -11.30 4.12
C LYS A 65 -17.40 -10.10 5.07
N LYS A 66 -16.73 -8.98 4.76
CA LYS A 66 -16.82 -7.75 5.56
C LYS A 66 -18.24 -7.18 5.58
N ASP A 67 -18.91 -7.14 4.44
CA ASP A 67 -20.27 -6.62 4.32
C ASP A 67 -21.27 -7.45 5.15
N TYR A 68 -21.14 -8.78 5.13
CA TYR A 68 -21.95 -9.67 5.97
C TYR A 68 -21.69 -9.48 7.47
N VAL A 69 -20.43 -9.34 7.88
CA VAL A 69 -20.07 -9.07 9.28
C VAL A 69 -20.63 -7.73 9.73
N GLN A 70 -20.51 -6.69 8.91
CA GLN A 70 -21.05 -5.37 9.23
C GLN A 70 -22.58 -5.39 9.34
N MET A 71 -23.26 -6.10 8.44
CA MET A 71 -24.71 -6.31 8.51
C MET A 71 -25.12 -7.05 9.79
N ALA A 72 -24.41 -8.13 10.14
CA ALA A 72 -24.66 -8.89 11.36
C ALA A 72 -24.47 -8.03 12.63
N VAL A 73 -23.42 -7.21 12.70
CA VAL A 73 -23.20 -6.26 13.81
C VAL A 73 -24.33 -5.24 13.90
N ASN A 74 -24.79 -4.69 12.77
CA ASN A 74 -25.90 -3.73 12.75
C ASN A 74 -27.20 -4.34 13.26
N ILE A 75 -27.52 -5.59 12.86
CA ILE A 75 -28.68 -6.33 13.35
C ILE A 75 -28.59 -6.50 14.88
N LEU A 76 -27.45 -6.96 15.38
CA LEU A 76 -27.27 -7.19 16.83
C LEU A 76 -27.31 -5.92 17.67
N ASN A 77 -26.87 -4.79 17.12
CA ASN A 77 -26.93 -3.49 17.78
C ASN A 77 -28.32 -2.83 17.71
N SER A 78 -29.23 -3.31 16.87
CA SER A 78 -30.57 -2.77 16.79
C SER A 78 -31.49 -3.41 17.85
N GLU A 79 -32.18 -2.58 18.63
CA GLU A 79 -33.08 -3.03 19.71
C GLU A 79 -34.35 -3.73 19.20
N LYS A 80 -34.69 -3.56 17.91
CA LYS A 80 -35.93 -4.05 17.29
C LYS A 80 -35.74 -5.25 16.36
N SER A 81 -34.60 -5.93 16.42
CA SER A 81 -34.36 -7.10 15.57
C SER A 81 -35.06 -8.35 16.10
N ASP A 82 -35.73 -9.06 15.20
CA ASP A 82 -36.35 -10.36 15.46
C ASP A 82 -35.31 -11.41 15.90
N GLU A 83 -35.72 -12.34 16.76
CA GLU A 83 -34.86 -13.42 17.29
C GLU A 83 -34.20 -14.24 16.17
N GLU A 84 -34.93 -14.50 15.07
CA GLU A 84 -34.40 -15.22 13.90
C GLU A 84 -33.25 -14.45 13.22
N MET A 85 -33.36 -13.12 13.11
CA MET A 85 -32.33 -12.26 12.53
C MET A 85 -31.09 -12.19 13.42
N ARG A 86 -31.29 -12.16 14.75
CA ARG A 86 -30.19 -12.26 15.72
C ARG A 86 -29.50 -13.63 15.64
N GLY A 87 -30.27 -14.70 15.48
CA GLY A 87 -29.76 -16.06 15.27
C GLY A 87 -28.89 -16.18 14.01
N TRP A 88 -29.32 -15.57 12.90
CA TRP A 88 -28.55 -15.46 11.67
C TRP A 88 -27.26 -14.66 11.88
N ALA A 89 -27.36 -13.47 12.51
CA ALA A 89 -26.21 -12.60 12.75
C ALA A 89 -25.12 -13.30 13.58
N VAL A 90 -25.52 -14.04 14.62
CA VAL A 90 -24.59 -14.85 15.44
C VAL A 90 -23.92 -15.94 14.59
N ALA A 91 -24.66 -16.63 13.72
CA ALA A 91 -24.09 -17.66 12.85
C ALA A 91 -23.09 -17.07 11.83
N VAL A 92 -23.39 -15.90 11.26
CA VAL A 92 -22.50 -15.18 10.34
C VAL A 92 -21.21 -14.75 11.04
N LEU A 93 -21.31 -14.20 12.26
CA LEU A 93 -20.15 -13.79 13.05
C LEU A 93 -19.30 -14.98 13.47
N ASP A 94 -19.91 -16.07 13.93
CA ASP A 94 -19.20 -17.29 14.34
C ASP A 94 -18.43 -17.92 13.17
N ARG A 95 -19.04 -17.97 11.98
CA ARG A 95 -18.38 -18.48 10.76
C ARG A 95 -17.28 -17.55 10.25
N SER A 96 -17.42 -16.25 10.49
CA SER A 96 -16.47 -15.24 10.02
C SER A 96 -15.30 -15.03 10.99
N SER A 97 -15.49 -15.36 12.26
CA SER A 97 -14.52 -15.20 13.33
C SER A 97 -13.40 -16.25 13.25
N PRO A 98 -12.11 -15.85 13.41
CA PRO A 98 -11.01 -16.80 13.56
C PRO A 98 -11.11 -17.66 14.84
N VAL A 99 -11.87 -17.19 15.84
CA VAL A 99 -12.08 -17.87 17.11
C VAL A 99 -13.56 -18.21 17.25
N PRO A 100 -13.93 -19.50 17.32
CA PRO A 100 -15.33 -19.89 17.46
C PRO A 100 -15.89 -19.39 18.79
N PHE A 101 -17.15 -18.98 18.78
CA PHE A 101 -17.82 -18.49 19.98
C PHE A 101 -18.24 -19.67 20.87
N THR A 102 -18.10 -19.52 22.19
CA THR A 102 -18.64 -20.48 23.16
C THR A 102 -20.17 -20.48 23.13
N ARG A 103 -20.79 -21.59 23.56
CA ARG A 103 -22.26 -21.73 23.54
C ARG A 103 -22.93 -20.63 24.38
N ASP A 104 -22.41 -20.38 25.57
CA ASP A 104 -22.92 -19.34 26.47
C ASP A 104 -22.87 -17.95 25.85
N MET A 105 -21.80 -17.64 25.09
CA MET A 105 -21.64 -16.35 24.40
C MET A 105 -22.58 -16.22 23.19
N LYS A 106 -22.80 -17.31 22.46
CA LYS A 106 -23.82 -17.32 21.37
C LYS A 106 -25.21 -17.04 21.93
N ASP A 107 -25.53 -17.64 23.07
CA ASP A 107 -26.82 -17.49 23.71
C ASP A 107 -27.00 -16.10 24.35
N SER A 108 -25.94 -15.51 24.92
CA SER A 108 -25.99 -14.13 25.45
C SER A 108 -26.15 -13.07 24.35
N ILE A 109 -25.50 -13.27 23.18
CA ILE A 109 -25.62 -12.37 22.03
C ILE A 109 -27.02 -12.47 21.40
N ARG A 110 -27.57 -13.69 21.30
CA ARG A 110 -28.94 -13.94 20.83
C ARG A 110 -29.96 -13.19 21.69
N ARG A 111 -29.88 -13.33 23.01
CA ARG A 111 -30.75 -12.62 23.97
C ARG A 111 -30.53 -11.11 24.02
N GLY A 112 -29.44 -10.60 23.42
CA GLY A 112 -29.10 -9.18 23.40
C GLY A 112 -28.51 -8.64 24.70
N GLU A 113 -28.02 -9.53 25.57
CA GLU A 113 -27.38 -9.18 26.84
C GLU A 113 -25.93 -8.70 26.65
N SER A 114 -25.28 -9.11 25.55
CA SER A 114 -23.88 -8.79 25.27
C SER A 114 -23.73 -8.08 23.93
N PHE A 115 -23.33 -6.81 23.98
CA PHE A 115 -22.96 -6.03 22.80
C PHE A 115 -21.53 -6.35 22.40
N ILE A 116 -21.32 -6.76 21.15
CA ILE A 116 -19.99 -6.77 20.55
C ILE A 116 -19.67 -5.32 20.19
N THR A 117 -19.11 -4.58 21.13
CA THR A 117 -18.50 -3.29 20.78
C THR A 117 -17.13 -3.62 20.19
N PRO A 118 -16.88 -3.39 18.88
CA PRO A 118 -15.52 -3.43 18.40
C PRO A 118 -14.76 -2.35 19.15
N VAL A 119 -13.94 -2.74 20.12
CA VAL A 119 -13.08 -1.82 20.87
C VAL A 119 -11.90 -1.48 19.95
N PHE A 120 -12.18 -0.78 18.86
CA PHE A 120 -11.16 -0.02 18.17
C PHE A 120 -10.99 1.25 18.99
N GLN A 121 -10.05 1.26 19.93
CA GLN A 121 -9.67 2.53 20.54
C GLN A 121 -8.97 3.31 19.43
N LEU A 122 -9.71 4.26 18.84
CA LEU A 122 -9.09 5.18 17.90
C LEU A 122 -7.89 5.81 18.60
N PRO A 123 -6.75 5.95 17.90
CA PRO A 123 -5.61 6.67 18.46
C PRO A 123 -6.10 8.03 18.98
N PRO A 124 -5.59 8.49 20.13
CA PRO A 124 -5.90 9.82 20.63
C PRO A 124 -5.81 10.85 19.50
N SER A 125 -6.79 11.75 19.37
CA SER A 125 -6.89 12.69 18.23
C SER A 125 -5.61 13.51 18.03
N ILE A 126 -4.88 13.79 19.11
CA ILE A 126 -3.58 14.49 19.14
C ILE A 126 -2.52 13.79 18.27
N LEU A 127 -2.58 12.46 18.16
CA LEU A 127 -1.65 11.66 17.37
C LEU A 127 -2.04 11.57 15.89
N MET A 128 -3.30 11.88 15.55
CA MET A 128 -3.82 11.82 14.17
C MET A 128 -3.73 13.17 13.45
N GLU A 129 -3.32 14.22 14.14
CA GLU A 129 -3.04 15.52 13.53
C GLU A 129 -1.89 15.38 12.51
N PRO A 130 -2.01 16.02 11.33
CA PRO A 130 -0.93 16.01 10.36
C PRO A 130 0.34 16.64 10.95
N PRO A 131 1.53 16.19 10.52
CA PRO A 131 2.78 16.76 10.99
C PRO A 131 2.82 18.26 10.71
N GLU A 132 3.28 19.03 11.70
CA GLU A 132 3.48 20.47 11.52
C GLU A 132 4.49 20.71 10.39
N SER A 133 4.16 21.61 9.47
CA SER A 133 5.04 21.96 8.35
C SER A 133 6.22 22.80 8.81
N LEU A 134 7.36 22.62 8.14
CA LEU A 134 8.53 23.46 8.38
C LEU A 134 8.21 24.91 7.99
N LYS A 135 8.68 25.84 8.81
CA LYS A 135 8.55 27.27 8.53
C LYS A 135 9.54 27.65 7.44
N PRO A 136 9.07 28.20 6.30
CA PRO A 136 9.98 28.71 5.28
C PRO A 136 10.76 29.92 5.81
N LEU A 137 11.96 30.13 5.26
CA LEU A 137 12.71 31.36 5.46
C LEU A 137 11.90 32.53 4.86
N LYS A 138 11.64 33.57 5.66
CA LYS A 138 10.75 34.68 5.30
C LYS A 138 11.34 35.65 4.28
N GLU A 139 12.66 35.71 4.18
CA GLU A 139 13.37 36.76 3.44
C GLU A 139 14.12 36.21 2.23
N GLU A 140 14.12 36.97 1.13
CA GLU A 140 14.84 36.64 -0.10
C GLU A 140 16.37 36.70 0.09
N LYS A 141 16.84 37.45 1.10
CA LYS A 141 18.25 37.53 1.54
C LYS A 141 18.34 37.44 3.07
N PRO A 142 18.19 36.25 3.65
CA PRO A 142 18.15 36.10 5.09
C PRO A 142 19.51 36.43 5.72
N THR A 143 19.48 37.10 6.87
CA THR A 143 20.71 37.27 7.67
C THR A 143 21.08 35.93 8.30
N LEU A 144 22.37 35.72 8.62
CA LEU A 144 22.83 34.53 9.34
C LEU A 144 22.02 34.26 10.63
N ARG A 145 21.63 35.33 11.33
CA ARG A 145 20.75 35.25 12.51
C ARG A 145 19.39 34.62 12.18
N ASP A 146 18.77 35.02 11.08
CA ASP A 146 17.46 34.53 10.66
C ASP A 146 17.53 33.06 10.25
N VAL A 147 18.63 32.66 9.61
CA VAL A 147 18.91 31.25 9.30
C VAL A 147 19.05 30.43 10.58
N MET A 148 19.80 30.91 11.58
CA MET A 148 19.93 30.19 12.86
C MET A 148 18.58 30.06 13.58
N ILE A 149 17.80 31.14 13.68
CA ILE A 149 16.48 31.11 14.32
C ILE A 149 15.55 30.14 13.59
N ASN A 150 15.47 30.23 12.26
CA ASN A 150 14.65 29.34 11.45
C ASN A 150 15.07 27.86 11.61
N THR A 151 16.38 27.59 11.66
CA THR A 151 16.92 26.24 11.85
C THR A 151 16.52 25.67 13.22
N VAL A 152 16.65 26.46 14.29
CA VAL A 152 16.26 26.05 15.65
C VAL A 152 14.76 25.81 15.75
N GLU A 153 13.94 26.69 15.17
CA GLU A 153 12.50 26.52 15.14
C GLU A 153 12.09 25.25 14.37
N ASN A 154 12.62 25.05 13.17
CA ASN A 154 12.35 23.86 12.36
C ASN A 154 12.83 22.58 13.02
N TYR A 155 13.97 22.60 13.72
CA TYR A 155 14.43 21.47 14.51
C TYR A 155 13.44 21.11 15.64
N SER A 156 12.91 22.11 16.33
CA SER A 156 11.91 21.89 17.38
C SER A 156 10.61 21.27 16.83
N ILE A 157 10.19 21.68 15.64
CA ILE A 157 9.02 21.12 14.93
C ILE A 157 9.28 19.67 14.55
N CYS A 158 10.42 19.37 13.93
CA CYS A 158 10.83 18.01 13.60
C CYS A 158 10.82 17.08 14.82
N LYS A 159 11.35 17.55 15.95
CA LYS A 159 11.38 16.77 17.20
C LYS A 159 9.99 16.46 17.74
N LYS A 160 9.04 17.41 17.67
CA LYS A 160 7.64 17.16 18.07
C LYS A 160 6.98 16.14 17.14
N ASN A 161 7.16 16.29 15.84
CA ASN A 161 6.61 15.37 14.84
C ASN A 161 7.18 13.95 15.02
N SER A 162 8.47 13.81 15.33
CA SER A 162 9.08 12.49 15.58
C SER A 162 8.54 11.81 16.84
N LEU A 163 8.33 12.56 17.93
CA LEU A 163 7.74 12.02 19.16
C LEU A 163 6.29 11.54 18.96
N LYS A 164 5.49 12.29 18.19
CA LYS A 164 4.13 11.88 17.80
C LYS A 164 4.18 10.57 17.00
N LEU A 165 5.10 10.47 16.03
CA LEU A 165 5.27 9.27 15.21
C LEU A 165 5.70 8.05 16.03
N GLU A 166 6.64 8.21 16.95
CA GLU A 166 7.11 7.15 17.84
C GLU A 166 5.97 6.60 18.71
N SER A 167 5.16 7.51 19.26
CA SER A 167 3.98 7.14 20.05
C SER A 167 2.96 6.33 19.23
N LEU A 168 2.74 6.69 17.96
CA LEU A 168 1.88 5.94 17.03
C LEU A 168 2.46 4.55 16.73
N GLN A 169 3.76 4.46 16.47
CA GLN A 169 4.44 3.20 16.20
C GLN A 169 4.37 2.27 17.41
N GLU A 170 4.56 2.78 18.62
CA GLU A 170 4.44 1.99 19.85
C GLU A 170 3.00 1.48 20.05
N LEU A 171 2.00 2.33 19.79
CA LEU A 171 0.59 1.95 19.87
C LEU A 171 0.27 0.84 18.86
N LEU A 172 0.72 0.96 17.60
CA LEU A 172 0.56 -0.08 16.59
C LEU A 172 1.25 -1.39 16.99
N ARG A 173 2.45 -1.32 17.56
CA ARG A 173 3.17 -2.51 18.04
C ARG A 173 2.41 -3.24 19.15
N LYS A 174 1.84 -2.49 20.11
CA LYS A 174 0.97 -3.07 21.16
C LYS A 174 -0.25 -3.76 20.57
N TYR A 175 -0.88 -3.16 19.56
CA TYR A 175 -2.00 -3.78 18.87
C TYR A 175 -1.59 -5.07 18.14
N GLU A 176 -0.44 -5.06 17.47
CA GLU A 176 0.09 -6.23 16.80
C GLU A 176 0.40 -7.35 17.79
N GLU A 177 0.99 -7.06 18.95
CA GLU A 177 1.25 -8.03 20.02
C GLU A 177 -0.06 -8.66 20.55
N ILE A 178 -1.10 -7.86 20.76
CA ILE A 178 -2.42 -8.38 21.21
C ILE A 178 -3.03 -9.31 20.16
N TYR A 179 -2.90 -8.97 18.88
CA TYR A 179 -3.53 -9.73 17.80
C TYR A 179 -2.72 -10.99 17.42
N ASN A 180 -1.40 -10.86 17.28
CA ASN A 180 -0.49 -11.94 16.90
C ASN A 180 -0.08 -12.82 18.09
N GLY A 181 -0.02 -12.27 19.31
CA GLY A 181 0.31 -13.02 20.52
C GLY A 181 -0.72 -14.10 20.86
N LYS A 182 -2.02 -13.86 20.57
CA LYS A 182 -3.08 -14.86 20.74
C LYS A 182 -3.00 -16.05 19.77
N SER A 183 -2.17 -15.98 18.72
CA SER A 183 -1.99 -17.07 17.74
C SER A 183 -1.08 -18.19 18.28
N LYS A 184 -0.08 -17.87 19.11
CA LYS A 184 0.98 -18.82 19.51
C LYS A 184 0.65 -19.73 20.70
N ASP A 185 -0.37 -19.41 21.49
CA ASP A 185 -0.71 -20.20 22.70
C ASP A 185 -1.61 -21.42 22.43
N LYS A 186 -2.09 -21.61 21.19
CA LYS A 186 -3.02 -22.71 20.84
C LYS A 186 -2.36 -23.94 20.23
N THR A 187 -1.04 -24.00 20.13
CA THR A 187 -0.33 -25.15 19.54
C THR A 187 0.22 -26.17 20.54
N ASN A 188 0.02 -25.98 21.85
CA ASN A 188 0.50 -26.90 22.89
C ASN A 188 -0.60 -27.35 23.88
N SER A 189 -1.79 -27.74 23.39
CA SER A 189 -2.79 -28.45 24.21
C SER A 189 -3.49 -29.55 23.43
#